data_AF-A0A526Z190-F1
#
_entry.id   AF-A0A526Z190-F1
#
_cell.length_a   1.000
_cell.length_b   1.000
_cell.length_c   1.000
_cell.angle_alpha   90.00
_cell.angle_beta   90.00
_cell.angle_gamma   90.00
#
_symmetry.space_group_name_H-M   'P 1'
#
loop_
_entity.id
_entity.type
_entity.pdbx_description
1 polymer ?
#
loop_
_entity_poly.entity_id
_entity_poly.type
_entity_poly.pdbx_seq_one_letter_code
_entity_poly.pdbx_strand_id
1 'polypeptide(L)'
;MKKFLNSVDTVLTESLDGFVAAHADILVLGDEHKFVRRRTLKPGKVALISGLFIVKNYEGDVMNFEMAAEMSEGVMQVVTNDDVAVENSSYTTGRRGVAGTLVVEKILGAAAEQGMALKPLKALGERVNGATRSMGVALTSCTVPAAGKPTFDIGYGEMEFGVGIHGEPGRRRDTLKSADAIAEEICA
;
A
#
# COMPACT_ATOMS: atom_id res chain seq x y z
N MET A 1 14.50 -23.11 -3.61
CA MET A 1 14.27 -21.71 -3.19
C MET A 1 14.31 -20.84 -4.44
N LYS A 2 13.20 -20.19 -4.82
CA LYS A 2 13.10 -19.29 -5.99
C LYS A 2 13.14 -17.82 -5.54
N LYS A 3 14.15 -17.45 -4.74
CA LYS A 3 14.30 -16.11 -4.20
C LYS A 3 15.71 -15.61 -4.53
N PHE A 4 15.80 -14.42 -5.12
CA PHE A 4 17.06 -13.74 -5.36
C PHE A 4 17.33 -12.82 -4.17
N LEU A 5 18.10 -13.30 -3.19
CA LEU A 5 18.52 -12.56 -2.00
C LEU A 5 19.82 -13.15 -1.46
N ASN A 6 20.65 -12.32 -0.82
CA ASN A 6 21.84 -12.79 -0.12
C ASN A 6 21.49 -13.29 1.29
N SER A 7 20.81 -12.46 2.08
CA SER A 7 20.35 -12.78 3.43
C SER A 7 18.93 -12.25 3.68
N VAL A 8 18.18 -12.91 4.56
CA VAL A 8 16.87 -12.42 5.02
C VAL A 8 16.99 -11.14 5.84
N ASP A 9 18.14 -10.93 6.48
CA ASP A 9 18.41 -9.76 7.32
C ASP A 9 18.77 -8.52 6.49
N THR A 10 19.38 -8.73 5.32
CA THR A 10 19.88 -7.65 4.46
C THR A 10 18.99 -7.38 3.26
N VAL A 11 17.98 -8.22 2.98
CA VAL A 11 17.15 -8.10 1.76
C VAL A 11 16.49 -6.73 1.63
N LEU A 12 16.06 -6.12 2.74
CA LEU A 12 15.46 -4.79 2.72
C LEU A 12 16.50 -3.71 2.38
N THR A 13 17.63 -3.69 3.07
CA THR A 13 18.66 -2.67 2.88
C THR A 13 19.29 -2.77 1.49
N GLU A 14 19.61 -3.98 1.03
CA GLU A 14 20.11 -4.23 -0.33
C GLU A 14 19.11 -3.81 -1.41
N SER A 15 17.81 -4.05 -1.19
CA SER A 15 16.76 -3.63 -2.13
C SER A 15 16.65 -2.11 -2.21
N LEU A 16 16.73 -1.41 -1.06
CA LEU A 16 16.68 0.04 -0.99
C LEU A 16 17.93 0.68 -1.63
N ASP A 17 19.11 0.11 -1.39
CA ASP A 17 20.36 0.54 -2.01
C ASP A 17 20.29 0.42 -3.53
N GLY A 18 19.83 -0.73 -4.04
CA GLY A 18 19.65 -0.96 -5.47
C GLY A 18 18.62 -0.01 -6.09
N PHE A 19 17.48 0.19 -5.42
CA PHE A 19 16.42 1.10 -5.89
C PHE A 19 16.91 2.55 -5.99
N VAL A 20 17.59 3.06 -4.96
CA VAL A 20 18.13 4.42 -4.97
C VAL A 20 19.27 4.57 -5.96
N ALA A 21 20.13 3.56 -6.12
CA ALA A 21 21.19 3.57 -7.14
C ALA A 21 20.63 3.63 -8.56
N ALA A 22 19.58 2.87 -8.85
CA ALA A 22 18.91 2.85 -10.16
C ALA A 22 18.20 4.17 -10.50
N HIS A 23 17.76 4.91 -9.48
CA HIS A 23 17.03 6.17 -9.62
C HIS A 23 17.76 7.34 -8.92
N ALA A 24 19.10 7.32 -9.00
CA ALA A 24 19.94 8.28 -8.31
C ALA A 24 19.75 9.72 -8.81
N ASP A 25 19.15 9.93 -9.97
CA ASP A 25 18.76 11.23 -10.51
C ASP A 25 17.63 11.88 -9.69
N ILE A 26 16.69 11.08 -9.16
CA ILE A 26 15.47 11.60 -8.52
C ILE A 26 15.29 11.19 -7.06
N LEU A 27 16.01 10.19 -6.55
CA LEU A 27 15.86 9.68 -5.18
C LEU A 27 17.11 9.89 -4.32
N VAL A 28 16.88 9.97 -3.02
CA VAL A 28 17.90 9.82 -1.98
C VAL A 28 17.36 8.92 -0.87
N LEU A 29 18.27 8.14 -0.30
CA LEU A 29 18.04 7.31 0.86
C LEU A 29 18.32 8.12 2.13
N GLY A 30 17.43 8.02 3.10
CA GLY A 30 17.57 8.64 4.42
C GLY A 30 18.47 7.83 5.35
N ASP A 31 18.71 8.38 6.53
CA ASP A 31 19.57 7.77 7.54
C ASP A 31 19.08 6.38 7.94
N GLU A 32 20.03 5.46 8.14
CA GLU A 32 19.78 4.08 8.59
C GLU A 32 18.74 3.33 7.72
N HIS A 33 18.62 3.67 6.44
CA HIS A 33 17.66 3.07 5.50
C HIS A 33 16.19 3.26 5.93
N LYS A 34 15.89 4.23 6.80
CA LYS A 34 14.55 4.42 7.39
C LYS A 34 13.51 5.00 6.44
N PHE A 35 13.93 5.73 5.41
CA PHE A 35 13.03 6.35 4.45
C PHE A 35 13.69 6.62 3.10
N VAL A 36 12.89 6.70 2.04
CA VAL A 36 13.29 7.18 0.72
C VAL A 36 12.53 8.46 0.44
N ARG A 37 13.19 9.46 -0.14
CA ARG A 37 12.54 10.71 -0.55
C ARG A 37 13.05 11.19 -1.89
N ARG A 38 12.30 12.12 -2.49
CA ARG A 38 12.79 12.88 -3.64
C ARG A 38 14.11 13.58 -3.29
N ARG A 39 15.07 13.54 -4.22
CA ARG A 39 16.35 14.24 -4.12
C ARG A 39 16.14 15.74 -3.97
N THR A 40 15.41 16.33 -4.91
CA THR A 40 15.14 17.76 -4.96
C THR A 40 13.80 18.08 -4.33
N LEU A 41 13.85 18.80 -3.20
CA LEU A 41 12.65 19.32 -2.56
C LEU A 41 12.18 20.60 -3.27
N LYS A 42 10.86 20.73 -3.45
CA LYS A 42 10.20 21.94 -3.93
C LYS A 42 9.57 22.67 -2.75
N PRO A 43 10.11 23.83 -2.34
CA PRO A 43 9.53 24.64 -1.26
C PRO A 43 8.12 25.16 -1.60
N GLY A 44 7.34 25.51 -0.58
CA GLY A 44 6.01 26.13 -0.75
C GLY A 44 4.91 25.19 -1.28
N LYS A 45 5.19 23.89 -1.37
CA LYS A 45 4.21 22.85 -1.74
C LYS A 45 3.96 21.95 -0.55
N VAL A 46 2.74 21.45 -0.39
CA VAL A 46 2.44 20.43 0.61
C VAL A 46 3.22 19.17 0.26
N ALA A 47 4.02 18.68 1.20
CA ALA A 47 4.69 17.39 1.04
C ALA A 47 3.70 16.27 1.36
N LEU A 48 3.56 15.31 0.44
CA LEU A 48 2.91 14.05 0.76
C LEU A 48 3.87 13.24 1.64
N ILE A 49 3.34 12.55 2.65
CA ILE A 49 4.04 11.83 3.73
C ILE A 49 4.63 12.71 4.84
N SER A 50 4.91 14.02 4.66
CA SER A 50 5.36 14.89 5.78
C SER A 50 4.44 16.07 6.10
N GLY A 51 3.50 16.42 5.22
CA GLY A 51 2.43 17.39 5.47
C GLY A 51 1.04 16.76 5.36
N LEU A 52 0.87 15.82 4.42
CA LEU A 52 -0.32 14.96 4.34
C LEU A 52 0.09 13.48 4.34
N PHE A 53 -0.23 12.76 5.40
CA PHE A 53 -0.05 11.31 5.47
C PHE A 53 -1.13 10.61 4.64
N ILE A 54 -0.72 9.73 3.72
CA ILE A 54 -1.62 8.82 3.01
C ILE A 54 -1.34 7.43 3.58
N VAL A 55 -2.30 6.89 4.32
CA VAL A 55 -2.09 5.72 5.17
C VAL A 55 -3.04 4.61 4.72
N LYS A 56 -2.52 3.42 4.43
CA LYS A 56 -3.36 2.26 4.12
C LYS A 56 -4.08 1.82 5.39
N ASN A 57 -5.34 1.41 5.29
CA ASN A 57 -6.11 0.98 6.45
C ASN A 57 -5.66 -0.40 6.96
N TYR A 58 -4.57 -0.41 7.72
CA TYR A 58 -4.05 -1.53 8.50
C TYR A 58 -3.80 -1.02 9.91
N GLU A 59 -4.14 -1.80 10.93
CA GLU A 59 -4.08 -1.39 12.34
C GLU A 59 -2.70 -0.88 12.73
N GLY A 60 -1.64 -1.61 12.34
CA GLY A 60 -0.26 -1.20 12.58
C GLY A 60 0.11 0.10 11.85
N ASP A 61 -0.35 0.30 10.62
CA ASP A 61 -0.08 1.51 9.85
C ASP A 61 -0.80 2.72 10.47
N VAL A 62 -2.10 2.57 10.75
CA VAL A 62 -2.92 3.64 11.32
C VAL A 62 -2.39 4.04 12.69
N MET A 63 -2.14 3.10 13.60
CA MET A 63 -1.63 3.39 14.94
C MET A 63 -0.27 4.12 14.89
N ASN A 64 0.67 3.67 14.06
CA ASN A 64 1.99 4.30 13.98
C ASN A 64 1.93 5.70 13.37
N PHE A 65 1.11 5.91 12.33
CA PHE A 65 1.00 7.23 11.69
C PHE A 65 0.15 8.21 12.49
N GLU A 66 -0.82 7.75 13.29
CA GLU A 66 -1.53 8.58 14.26
C GLU A 66 -0.55 9.09 15.33
N MET A 67 0.25 8.20 15.91
CA MET A 67 1.31 8.59 16.86
C MET A 67 2.31 9.57 16.23
N ALA A 68 2.72 9.33 14.99
CA ALA A 68 3.61 10.26 14.27
C ALA A 68 2.95 11.63 14.02
N ALA A 69 1.63 11.67 13.78
CA ALA A 69 0.88 12.90 13.60
C ALA A 69 0.74 13.68 14.91
N GLU A 70 0.58 13.00 16.06
CA GLU A 70 0.59 13.64 17.38
C GLU A 70 1.96 14.23 17.73
N MET A 71 3.04 13.59 17.27
CA MET A 71 4.41 14.06 17.45
C MET A 71 4.80 15.20 16.50
N SER A 72 3.97 15.53 15.51
CA SER A 72 4.27 16.49 14.45
C SER A 72 3.26 17.64 14.41
N GLU A 73 3.73 18.87 14.19
CA GLU A 73 2.81 20.01 14.00
C GLU A 73 2.34 20.14 12.55
N GLY A 74 1.05 20.42 12.37
CA GLY A 74 0.52 20.83 11.07
C GLY A 74 0.37 19.72 10.03
N VAL A 75 0.30 18.45 10.47
CA VAL A 75 0.07 17.29 9.60
C VAL A 75 -1.41 16.92 9.56
N MET A 76 -1.89 16.46 8.40
CA MET A 76 -3.22 15.82 8.26
C MET A 76 -3.08 14.42 7.66
N GLN A 77 -4.11 13.60 7.81
CA GLN A 77 -4.12 12.22 7.33
C GLN A 77 -5.31 11.94 6.40
N VAL A 78 -5.08 11.10 5.39
CA VAL A 78 -6.09 10.42 4.59
C VAL A 78 -5.85 8.92 4.74
N VAL A 79 -6.82 8.21 5.32
CA VAL A 79 -6.79 6.75 5.42
C VAL A 79 -7.46 6.16 4.18
N THR A 80 -6.76 5.31 3.44
CA THR A 80 -7.28 4.65 2.24
C THR A 80 -7.83 3.27 2.57
N ASN A 81 -9.04 2.97 2.09
CA ASN A 81 -9.81 1.77 2.43
C ASN A 81 -10.65 1.26 1.25
N ASP A 82 -10.00 1.12 0.10
CA ASP A 82 -10.60 0.83 -1.20
C ASP A 82 -10.99 -0.65 -1.40
N ASP A 83 -10.49 -1.58 -0.59
CA ASP A 83 -10.73 -3.01 -0.76
C ASP A 83 -12.18 -3.40 -0.43
N VAL A 84 -12.95 -3.84 -1.43
CA VAL A 84 -14.36 -4.24 -1.26
C VAL A 84 -14.54 -5.71 -0.91
N ALA A 85 -13.48 -6.49 -0.80
CA ALA A 85 -13.58 -7.91 -0.56
C ALA A 85 -14.18 -8.27 0.82
N VAL A 86 -13.80 -7.53 1.85
CA VAL A 86 -14.14 -7.82 3.24
C VAL A 86 -14.41 -6.54 4.01
N GLU A 87 -15.36 -6.59 4.95
CA GLU A 87 -15.69 -5.45 5.81
C GLU A 87 -14.77 -5.35 7.03
N ASN A 88 -14.19 -6.46 7.49
CA ASN A 88 -13.16 -6.52 8.53
C ASN A 88 -12.14 -7.60 8.18
N SER A 89 -10.89 -7.46 8.60
CA SER A 89 -9.83 -8.44 8.33
C SER A 89 -8.93 -8.66 9.55
N SER A 90 -8.01 -9.64 9.48
CA SER A 90 -7.11 -9.99 10.59
C SER A 90 -6.26 -8.84 11.13
N TYR A 91 -6.06 -7.78 10.34
CA TYR A 91 -5.23 -6.62 10.70
C TYR A 91 -5.94 -5.28 10.43
N THR A 92 -7.27 -5.29 10.28
CA THR A 92 -8.01 -4.07 9.91
C THR A 92 -9.41 -4.05 10.52
N THR A 93 -9.74 -2.91 11.15
CA THR A 93 -11.12 -2.48 11.39
C THR A 93 -11.66 -1.73 10.16
N GLY A 94 -12.72 -2.24 9.54
CA GLY A 94 -13.19 -1.75 8.25
C GLY A 94 -12.46 -2.39 7.04
N ARG A 95 -12.69 -1.81 5.86
CA ARG A 95 -12.07 -2.25 4.60
C ARG A 95 -10.56 -1.96 4.57
N ARG A 96 -9.78 -2.85 3.96
CA ARG A 96 -8.32 -2.69 3.77
C ARG A 96 -8.00 -1.59 2.75
N GLY A 97 -6.81 -0.99 2.86
CA GLY A 97 -6.24 -0.12 1.82
C GLY A 97 -5.29 -0.91 0.93
N VAL A 98 -5.54 -0.96 -0.38
CA VAL A 98 -4.80 -1.80 -1.34
C VAL A 98 -4.36 -0.99 -2.57
N ALA A 99 -4.49 -1.53 -3.78
CA ALA A 99 -3.98 -0.91 -5.00
C ALA A 99 -4.55 0.50 -5.29
N GLY A 100 -5.77 0.79 -4.83
CA GLY A 100 -6.40 2.11 -5.01
C GLY A 100 -5.68 3.24 -4.28
N THR A 101 -4.84 2.94 -3.28
CA THR A 101 -3.97 3.92 -2.64
C THR A 101 -3.09 4.64 -3.66
N LEU A 102 -2.59 3.95 -4.69
CA LEU A 102 -1.77 4.56 -5.74
C LEU A 102 -2.54 5.65 -6.52
N VAL A 103 -3.84 5.45 -6.75
CA VAL A 103 -4.70 6.44 -7.42
C VAL A 103 -4.84 7.69 -6.56
N VAL A 104 -5.06 7.51 -5.25
CA VAL A 104 -5.10 8.60 -4.27
C VAL A 104 -3.77 9.36 -4.27
N GLU A 105 -2.65 8.66 -4.14
CA GLU A 105 -1.30 9.24 -4.16
C GLU A 105 -1.05 10.05 -5.43
N LYS A 106 -1.41 9.52 -6.60
CA LYS A 106 -1.13 10.17 -7.88
C LYS A 106 -1.95 11.45 -8.08
N ILE A 107 -3.23 11.44 -7.69
CA ILE A 107 -4.12 12.60 -7.80
C ILE A 107 -3.70 13.68 -6.80
N LEU A 108 -3.47 13.29 -5.54
CA LEU A 108 -3.00 14.22 -4.52
C LEU A 108 -1.62 14.78 -4.84
N GLY A 109 -0.72 13.97 -5.40
CA GLY A 109 0.61 14.42 -5.80
C GLY A 109 0.53 15.50 -6.88
N ALA A 110 -0.35 15.33 -7.87
CA ALA A 110 -0.58 16.33 -8.90
C ALA A 110 -1.19 17.62 -8.32
N ALA A 111 -2.19 17.51 -7.45
CA ALA A 111 -2.82 18.67 -6.80
C ALA A 111 -1.85 19.42 -5.88
N ALA A 112 -1.03 18.70 -5.11
CA ALA A 112 0.02 19.28 -4.27
C ALA A 112 1.06 20.00 -5.12
N GLU A 113 1.48 19.42 -6.24
CA GLU A 113 2.40 20.06 -7.20
C GLU A 113 1.81 21.36 -7.77
N GLN A 114 0.50 21.41 -8.02
CA GLN A 114 -0.22 22.62 -8.43
C GLN A 114 -0.34 23.67 -7.30
N GLY A 115 0.10 23.37 -6.08
CA GLY A 115 0.11 24.30 -4.95
C GLY A 115 -1.17 24.28 -4.11
N MET A 116 -1.98 23.22 -4.21
CA MET A 116 -3.14 23.06 -3.35
C MET A 116 -2.72 23.01 -1.87
N ALA A 117 -3.40 23.82 -1.04
CA ALA A 117 -3.14 23.87 0.40
C ALA A 117 -3.57 22.58 1.13
N LEU A 118 -3.05 22.37 2.33
CA LEU A 118 -3.20 21.10 3.06
C LEU A 118 -4.66 20.68 3.31
N LYS A 119 -5.49 21.59 3.83
CA LYS A 119 -6.92 21.32 4.10
C LYS A 119 -7.71 20.88 2.85
N PRO A 120 -7.71 21.65 1.74
CA PRO A 120 -8.40 21.21 0.53
C PRO A 120 -7.79 19.95 -0.09
N LEU A 121 -6.48 19.72 0.07
CA LEU A 121 -5.81 18.51 -0.38
C LEU A 121 -6.30 17.27 0.40
N LYS A 122 -6.44 17.36 1.72
CA LYS A 122 -7.05 16.30 2.56
C LYS A 122 -8.47 15.98 2.08
N ALA A 123 -9.30 17.01 1.90
CA ALA A 123 -10.68 16.85 1.43
C ALA A 123 -10.75 16.22 0.03
N LEU A 124 -9.83 16.58 -0.88
CA LEU A 124 -9.71 15.92 -2.17
C LEU A 124 -9.36 14.43 -1.99
N GLY A 125 -8.45 14.10 -1.09
CA GLY A 125 -8.02 12.73 -0.83
C GLY A 125 -9.15 11.86 -0.32
N GLU A 126 -9.94 12.37 0.62
CA GLU A 126 -11.14 11.70 1.13
C GLU A 126 -12.17 11.44 0.02
N ARG A 127 -12.39 12.42 -0.87
CA ARG A 127 -13.30 12.23 -2.02
C ARG A 127 -12.80 11.17 -2.99
N VAL A 128 -11.51 11.21 -3.35
CA VAL A 128 -10.90 10.24 -4.26
C VAL A 128 -10.96 8.84 -3.67
N ASN A 129 -10.57 8.69 -2.41
CA ASN A 129 -10.67 7.42 -1.69
C ASN A 129 -12.14 6.92 -1.63
N GLY A 130 -13.08 7.81 -1.31
CA GLY A 130 -14.51 7.51 -1.29
C GLY A 130 -15.05 6.98 -2.63
N ALA A 131 -14.45 7.40 -3.75
CA ALA A 131 -14.78 6.97 -5.11
C ALA A 131 -13.92 5.79 -5.63
N THR A 132 -12.97 5.27 -4.85
CA THR A 132 -12.05 4.21 -5.28
C THR A 132 -12.47 2.86 -4.70
N ARG A 133 -12.47 1.81 -5.52
CA ARG A 133 -12.82 0.43 -5.14
C ARG A 133 -11.84 -0.53 -5.80
N SER A 134 -11.41 -1.55 -5.05
CA SER A 134 -10.50 -2.59 -5.51
C SER A 134 -10.91 -3.95 -5.00
N MET A 135 -10.68 -5.00 -5.78
CA MET A 135 -10.78 -6.39 -5.33
C MET A 135 -9.66 -7.20 -5.98
N GLY A 136 -8.95 -8.00 -5.18
CA GLY A 136 -7.88 -8.88 -5.64
C GLY A 136 -8.31 -10.34 -5.69
N VAL A 137 -7.51 -11.17 -6.36
CA VAL A 137 -7.64 -12.64 -6.37
C VAL A 137 -6.24 -13.23 -6.28
N ALA A 138 -6.04 -14.25 -5.44
CA ALA A 138 -4.82 -15.06 -5.43
C ALA A 138 -5.05 -16.44 -6.04
N LEU A 139 -4.09 -16.88 -6.84
CA LEU A 139 -3.98 -18.28 -7.32
C LEU A 139 -2.95 -19.08 -6.50
N THR A 140 -2.05 -18.37 -5.82
CA THR A 140 -1.01 -18.92 -4.95
C THR A 140 -0.72 -17.93 -3.83
N SER A 141 -0.16 -18.41 -2.74
CA SER A 141 0.27 -17.54 -1.63
C SER A 141 1.66 -16.93 -1.85
N CYS A 142 1.91 -15.77 -1.22
CA CYS A 142 3.23 -15.18 -1.13
C CYS A 142 4.08 -15.91 -0.06
N THR A 143 5.40 -15.74 -0.13
CA THR A 143 6.33 -16.29 0.88
C THR A 143 7.21 -15.17 1.39
N VAL A 144 6.98 -14.72 2.61
CA VAL A 144 7.87 -13.73 3.26
C VAL A 144 9.27 -14.33 3.42
N PRO A 145 10.37 -13.62 3.06
CA PRO A 145 11.76 -14.11 3.21
C PRO A 145 12.04 -14.75 4.56
N ALA A 146 11.77 -14.04 5.66
CA ALA A 146 12.01 -14.52 7.02
C ALA A 146 11.18 -15.76 7.40
N ALA A 147 9.94 -15.88 6.90
CA ALA A 147 9.08 -17.02 7.22
C ALA A 147 9.51 -18.30 6.48
N GLY A 148 10.16 -18.19 5.32
CA GLY A 148 10.68 -19.33 4.55
C GLY A 148 9.63 -20.26 3.92
N LYS A 149 8.34 -20.11 4.26
CA LYS A 149 7.20 -20.89 3.78
C LYS A 149 6.03 -20.00 3.30
N PRO A 150 5.10 -20.52 2.49
CA PRO A 150 3.92 -19.77 2.09
C PRO A 150 3.14 -19.25 3.29
N THR A 151 2.61 -18.03 3.20
CA THR A 151 1.87 -17.38 4.29
C THR A 151 0.55 -18.10 4.59
N PHE A 152 -0.05 -18.68 3.56
CA PHE A 152 -1.24 -19.53 3.62
C PHE A 152 -1.17 -20.55 2.47
N ASP A 153 -2.02 -21.57 2.50
CA ASP A 153 -2.04 -22.60 1.46
C ASP A 153 -3.21 -22.35 0.49
N ILE A 154 -3.01 -22.52 -0.81
CA ILE A 154 -4.06 -22.58 -1.85
C ILE A 154 -3.80 -23.87 -2.64
N GLY A 155 -4.80 -24.74 -2.73
CA GLY A 155 -4.68 -26.02 -3.41
C GLY A 155 -4.45 -25.87 -4.91
N TYR A 156 -3.95 -26.94 -5.54
CA TYR A 156 -3.82 -26.98 -6.99
C TYR A 156 -5.19 -26.90 -7.65
N GLY A 157 -5.36 -25.94 -8.58
CA GLY A 157 -6.65 -25.70 -9.23
C GLY A 157 -7.65 -24.95 -8.35
N GLU A 158 -7.22 -24.34 -7.25
CA GLU A 158 -8.02 -23.44 -6.43
C GLU A 158 -7.58 -21.97 -6.62
N MET A 159 -8.44 -21.06 -6.19
CA MET A 159 -8.20 -19.62 -6.15
C MET A 159 -8.90 -19.01 -4.93
N GLU A 160 -8.45 -17.85 -4.48
CA GLU A 160 -9.03 -17.14 -3.35
C GLU A 160 -9.40 -15.72 -3.74
N PHE A 161 -10.70 -15.42 -3.67
CA PHE A 161 -11.24 -14.11 -3.94
C PHE A 161 -11.06 -13.20 -2.74
N GLY A 162 -10.56 -12.00 -3.01
CA GLY A 162 -10.47 -10.94 -2.03
C GLY A 162 -9.34 -11.13 -1.04
N VAL A 163 -8.25 -11.81 -1.42
CA VAL A 163 -7.04 -11.91 -0.58
C VAL A 163 -6.47 -10.51 -0.29
N GLY A 164 -5.93 -10.31 0.90
CA GLY A 164 -5.21 -9.08 1.25
C GLY A 164 -3.76 -9.08 0.75
N ILE A 165 -3.12 -7.91 0.74
CA ILE A 165 -1.74 -7.75 0.20
C ILE A 165 -0.65 -8.35 1.11
N HIS A 166 -0.97 -8.66 2.37
CA HIS A 166 -0.06 -9.37 3.28
C HIS A 166 -0.40 -10.86 3.40
N GLY A 167 -1.35 -11.35 2.58
CA GLY A 167 -1.82 -12.73 2.62
C GLY A 167 -2.91 -12.99 3.66
N GLU A 168 -3.63 -11.94 4.06
CA GLU A 168 -4.84 -12.06 4.87
C GLU A 168 -5.89 -12.88 4.11
N PRO A 169 -6.65 -13.75 4.81
CA PRO A 169 -7.71 -14.53 4.21
C PRO A 169 -8.67 -13.65 3.40
N GLY A 170 -9.09 -14.19 2.27
CA GLY A 170 -10.06 -13.56 1.41
C GLY A 170 -11.50 -13.79 1.86
N ARG A 171 -12.44 -13.41 0.99
CA ARG A 171 -13.87 -13.63 1.18
C ARG A 171 -14.22 -15.11 1.06
N ARG A 172 -13.61 -15.80 0.08
CA ARG A 172 -13.97 -17.17 -0.29
C ARG A 172 -12.87 -17.84 -1.11
N ARG A 173 -12.68 -19.14 -0.87
CA ARG A 173 -11.95 -20.05 -1.75
C ARG A 173 -12.86 -20.71 -2.76
N ASP A 174 -12.41 -20.82 -3.99
CA ASP A 174 -13.17 -21.39 -5.11
C ASP A 174 -12.27 -22.24 -6.01
N THR A 175 -12.88 -23.02 -6.89
CA THR A 175 -12.15 -23.70 -7.98
C THR A 175 -11.66 -22.66 -8.98
N LEU A 176 -10.48 -22.88 -9.56
CA LEU A 176 -9.90 -22.00 -10.57
C LEU A 176 -10.85 -21.85 -11.76
N LYS A 177 -11.19 -20.59 -12.07
CA LYS A 177 -12.07 -20.21 -13.18
C LYS A 177 -11.25 -19.68 -14.37
N SER A 178 -11.91 -19.53 -15.52
CA SER A 178 -11.34 -18.78 -16.64
C SER A 178 -11.13 -17.31 -16.25
N ALA A 179 -10.16 -16.65 -16.89
CA ALA A 179 -9.89 -15.23 -16.63
C ALA A 179 -11.15 -14.35 -16.83
N ASP A 180 -11.97 -14.64 -17.84
CA ASP A 180 -13.21 -13.92 -18.11
C ASP A 180 -14.21 -14.05 -16.95
N ALA A 181 -14.43 -15.27 -16.45
CA ALA A 181 -15.35 -15.50 -15.33
C ALA A 181 -14.85 -14.84 -14.03
N ILE A 182 -13.53 -14.78 -13.82
CA ILE A 182 -12.93 -14.07 -12.67
C ILE A 182 -13.20 -12.57 -12.80
N ALA A 183 -12.95 -11.99 -13.98
CA ALA A 183 -13.16 -10.57 -14.23
C ALA A 183 -14.64 -10.18 -14.10
N GLU A 184 -15.55 -10.99 -14.64
CA GLU A 184 -17.00 -10.79 -14.49
C GLU A 184 -17.41 -10.77 -13.00
N GLU A 185 -16.91 -11.70 -12.19
CA GLU A 185 -17.24 -11.74 -10.75
C GLU A 185 -16.64 -10.55 -9.98
N ILE A 186 -15.43 -10.09 -10.34
CA ILE A 186 -14.81 -8.92 -9.72
C ILE A 186 -15.57 -7.62 -10.04
N CYS A 187 -16.15 -7.53 -11.24
CA CYS A 187 -16.81 -6.32 -11.73
C CYS A 187 -18.31 -6.24 -11.41
N ALA A 188 -18.91 -7.31 -10.90
CA ALA A 188 -20.33 -7.38 -10.53
C ALA A 188 -20.64 -6.61 -9.23
#